data_AF-A0A2D8EIT6-F1
#
_entry.id   AF-A0A2D8EIT6-F1
#
_cell.length_a   1.000
_cell.length_b   1.000
_cell.length_c   1.000
_cell.angle_alpha   90.00
_cell.angle_beta   90.00
_cell.angle_gamma   90.00
#
_symmetry.space_group_name_H-M   'P 1'
#
loop_
_entity.id
_entity.type
_entity.pdbx_description
1 polymer ?
#
loop_
_entity_poly.entity_id
_entity_poly.type
_entity_poly.pdbx_seq_one_letter_code
_entity_poly.pdbx_strand_id
1 'polypeptide(L)'
;MDLKYKFNFKEYSAMLGISPSALRKRRLAGKLEGQYIKKGSDFYYCSQEASRPKQHSFTQKNSRRRNVPRSEVQYHKAHNGHQLQMANDVKQLCAINKRLSDAGIKEIVPDIIEVAKERRIQRTRKAVDDSLNKVQKNYGGFINCNYNGYKDIKPNWKTLFEEDQPPKKEVKQRVYYY
;
A
#
# COMPACT_ATOMS: atom_id res chain seq x y z
N MET A 1 -38.29 -1.08 -34.58
CA MET A 1 -37.48 -2.17 -33.99
C MET A 1 -36.83 -1.63 -32.72
N ASP A 2 -36.94 -2.34 -31.59
CA ASP A 2 -36.22 -1.94 -30.37
C ASP A 2 -34.72 -2.06 -30.64
N LEU A 3 -33.97 -0.96 -30.57
CA LEU A 3 -32.53 -0.89 -30.87
C LEU A 3 -31.69 -1.88 -30.05
N LYS A 4 -32.23 -2.33 -28.90
CA LYS A 4 -31.59 -3.25 -27.97
C LYS A 4 -31.58 -4.71 -28.46
N TYR A 5 -32.66 -5.20 -29.06
CA TYR A 5 -32.81 -6.61 -29.47
C TYR A 5 -32.83 -6.73 -30.99
N LYS A 6 -31.64 -6.64 -31.60
CA LYS A 6 -31.48 -6.48 -33.05
C LYS A 6 -31.14 -7.77 -33.80
N PHE A 7 -30.58 -8.77 -33.13
CA PHE A 7 -30.05 -9.95 -33.81
C PHE A 7 -31.06 -11.08 -33.88
N ASN A 8 -31.18 -11.69 -35.06
CA ASN A 8 -31.88 -12.95 -35.22
C ASN A 8 -31.04 -14.11 -34.65
N PHE A 9 -31.68 -15.24 -34.38
CA PHE A 9 -31.06 -16.48 -33.88
C PHE A 9 -29.85 -16.95 -34.70
N LYS A 10 -29.93 -16.91 -36.03
CA LYS A 10 -28.80 -17.29 -36.91
C LYS A 10 -27.62 -16.33 -36.74
N GLU A 11 -27.88 -15.04 -36.82
CA GLU A 11 -26.86 -13.98 -36.70
C GLU A 11 -26.19 -14.00 -35.33
N TYR A 12 -26.97 -14.12 -34.26
CA TYR A 12 -26.46 -14.15 -32.90
C TYR A 12 -25.60 -15.41 -32.65
N SER A 13 -26.01 -16.57 -33.17
CA SER A 13 -25.21 -17.79 -33.07
C SER A 13 -23.86 -17.68 -33.80
N ALA A 14 -23.86 -17.06 -34.99
CA ALA A 14 -22.65 -16.81 -35.76
C ALA A 14 -21.69 -15.85 -35.03
N MET A 15 -22.21 -14.76 -34.46
CA MET A 15 -21.39 -13.83 -33.67
C MET A 15 -20.74 -14.47 -32.45
N LEU A 16 -21.43 -15.41 -31.79
CA LEU A 16 -20.88 -16.12 -30.63
C LEU A 16 -19.92 -17.26 -31.02
N GLY A 17 -19.86 -17.64 -32.31
CA GLY A 17 -19.12 -18.81 -32.77
C GLY A 17 -19.70 -20.14 -32.27
N ILE A 18 -21.03 -20.23 -32.11
CA ILE A 18 -21.72 -21.39 -31.54
C ILE A 18 -22.78 -21.89 -32.51
N SER A 19 -23.09 -23.19 -32.48
CA SER A 19 -24.17 -23.74 -33.29
C SER A 19 -25.55 -23.20 -32.87
N PRO A 20 -26.51 -23.07 -33.81
CA PRO A 20 -27.86 -22.64 -33.46
C PRO A 20 -28.53 -23.56 -32.43
N SER A 21 -28.33 -24.88 -32.53
CA SER A 21 -28.86 -25.85 -31.57
C SER A 21 -28.33 -25.62 -30.15
N ALA A 22 -27.05 -25.31 -29.99
CA ALA A 22 -26.46 -24.98 -28.70
C ALA A 22 -27.01 -23.65 -28.13
N LEU A 23 -27.27 -22.66 -28.98
CA LEU A 23 -27.95 -21.42 -28.57
C LEU A 23 -29.38 -21.70 -28.06
N ARG A 24 -30.13 -22.58 -28.74
CA ARG A 24 -31.46 -23.03 -28.27
C ARG A 24 -31.38 -23.75 -26.92
N LYS A 25 -30.40 -24.63 -26.72
CA LYS A 25 -30.21 -25.34 -25.44
C LYS A 25 -29.86 -24.38 -24.30
N ARG A 26 -29.04 -23.35 -24.54
CA ARG A 26 -28.74 -22.31 -23.54
C ARG A 26 -29.98 -21.52 -23.15
N ARG A 27 -30.86 -21.22 -24.12
CA ARG A 27 -32.15 -20.57 -23.87
C ARG A 27 -33.07 -21.46 -23.03
N LEU A 28 -33.23 -22.73 -23.41
CA LEU A 28 -34.06 -23.69 -22.64
C LEU A 28 -33.52 -23.94 -21.23
N ALA A 29 -32.22 -23.84 -21.01
CA ALA A 29 -31.59 -23.97 -19.70
C ALA A 29 -31.65 -22.68 -18.85
N GLY A 30 -32.31 -21.61 -19.33
CA GLY A 30 -32.43 -20.34 -18.60
C GLY A 30 -31.13 -19.52 -18.49
N LYS A 31 -30.05 -19.89 -19.20
CA LYS A 31 -28.75 -19.21 -19.11
C LYS A 31 -28.69 -17.86 -19.85
N LEU A 32 -29.75 -17.53 -20.59
CA LEU A 32 -29.85 -16.33 -21.43
C LEU A 32 -31.01 -15.43 -20.99
N GLU A 33 -31.60 -15.66 -19.81
CA GLU A 33 -32.69 -14.82 -19.30
C GLU A 33 -32.25 -13.35 -19.24
N GLY A 34 -33.11 -12.45 -19.72
CA GLY A 34 -32.83 -11.01 -19.87
C GLY A 34 -32.03 -10.61 -21.12
N GLN A 35 -31.42 -11.56 -21.85
CA GLN A 35 -30.60 -11.28 -23.05
C GLN A 35 -31.36 -11.48 -24.37
N TYR A 36 -32.61 -11.95 -24.33
CA TYR A 36 -33.46 -12.12 -25.51
C TYR A 36 -34.89 -11.65 -25.24
N ILE A 37 -35.63 -11.40 -26.32
CA ILE A 37 -37.07 -11.16 -26.30
C ILE A 37 -37.76 -12.08 -27.30
N LYS A 38 -38.95 -12.59 -26.96
CA LYS A 38 -39.79 -13.36 -27.87
C LYS A 38 -40.79 -12.42 -28.55
N LYS A 39 -40.78 -12.37 -29.88
CA LYS A 39 -41.77 -11.61 -30.68
C LYS A 39 -42.47 -12.59 -31.62
N GLY A 40 -43.72 -12.93 -31.32
CA GLY A 40 -44.46 -13.96 -32.03
C GLY A 40 -43.85 -15.35 -31.83
N SER A 41 -43.48 -16.02 -32.93
CA SER A 41 -42.77 -17.31 -32.91
C SER A 41 -41.26 -17.18 -32.69
N ASP A 42 -40.71 -15.99 -32.95
CA ASP A 42 -39.28 -15.79 -33.13
C ASP A 42 -38.61 -15.15 -31.92
N PHE A 43 -37.30 -15.34 -31.83
CA PHE A 43 -36.48 -14.87 -30.73
C PHE A 43 -35.42 -13.89 -31.23
N TYR A 44 -35.35 -12.74 -30.58
CA TYR A 44 -34.42 -11.67 -30.90
C TYR A 44 -33.45 -11.46 -29.73
N TYR A 45 -32.17 -11.28 -30.05
CA TYR A 45 -31.08 -11.25 -29.08
C TYR A 45 -30.45 -9.86 -28.99
N CYS A 46 -30.00 -9.51 -27.79
CA CYS A 46 -29.23 -8.30 -27.55
C CYS A 46 -27.77 -8.50 -27.96
N SER A 47 -27.08 -7.44 -28.42
CA SER A 47 -25.61 -7.48 -28.46
C SER A 47 -25.09 -7.79 -27.06
N GLN A 48 -24.17 -8.74 -26.93
CA GLN A 48 -23.45 -8.90 -25.67
C GLN A 48 -22.87 -7.54 -25.29
N GLU A 49 -23.12 -7.07 -24.07
CA GLU A 49 -22.27 -6.03 -23.51
C GLU A 49 -20.85 -6.58 -23.60
N ALA A 50 -19.99 -5.88 -24.33
CA ALA A 50 -18.61 -6.30 -24.51
C ALA A 50 -18.07 -6.73 -23.15
N SER A 51 -17.66 -8.00 -23.04
CA SER A 51 -16.98 -8.52 -21.87
C SER A 51 -15.79 -7.61 -21.64
N ARG A 52 -15.97 -6.61 -20.77
CA ARG A 52 -14.93 -5.65 -20.44
C ARG A 52 -13.76 -6.50 -19.93
N PRO A 53 -12.52 -6.25 -20.39
CA PRO A 53 -11.38 -7.05 -19.98
C PRO A 53 -11.39 -7.14 -18.45
N LYS A 54 -11.18 -8.37 -17.92
CA LYS A 54 -11.22 -8.70 -16.48
C LYS A 54 -10.81 -7.50 -15.63
N GLN A 55 -11.75 -6.90 -14.90
CA GLN A 55 -11.46 -5.75 -14.03
C GLN A 55 -10.48 -6.10 -12.90
N HIS A 56 -10.23 -7.39 -12.69
CA HIS A 56 -9.30 -7.89 -11.69
C HIS A 56 -8.12 -8.55 -12.40
N SER A 57 -6.94 -7.92 -12.31
CA SER A 57 -5.69 -8.52 -12.78
C SER A 57 -5.35 -9.69 -11.87
N PHE A 58 -5.64 -10.92 -12.31
CA PHE A 58 -5.21 -12.14 -11.63
C PHE A 58 -3.68 -12.18 -11.44
N THR A 59 -2.94 -11.60 -12.38
CA THR A 59 -1.49 -11.45 -12.31
C THR A 59 -1.14 -10.21 -11.52
N GLN A 60 -0.31 -10.34 -10.47
CA GLN A 60 0.27 -9.19 -9.79
C GLN A 60 1.03 -8.35 -10.81
N LYS A 61 0.69 -7.06 -10.92
CA LYS A 61 1.44 -6.12 -11.73
C LYS A 61 2.78 -5.89 -11.03
N ASN A 62 3.84 -6.54 -11.52
CA ASN A 62 5.19 -6.22 -11.08
C ASN A 62 5.42 -4.72 -11.29
N SER A 63 5.69 -4.01 -10.20
CA SER A 63 6.08 -2.60 -10.26
C SER A 63 7.32 -2.48 -11.14
N ARG A 64 7.24 -1.67 -12.20
CA ARG A 64 8.42 -1.39 -13.01
C ARG A 64 9.41 -0.62 -12.14
N ARG A 65 10.57 -1.22 -11.86
CA ARG A 65 11.68 -0.54 -11.18
C ARG A 65 12.19 0.60 -12.06
N ARG A 66 11.70 1.83 -11.82
CA ARG A 66 12.19 3.07 -12.46
C ARG A 66 13.20 3.74 -11.53
N ASN A 67 14.10 4.54 -12.09
CA ASN A 67 15.09 5.33 -11.34
C ASN A 67 16.01 4.49 -10.42
N VAL A 68 16.41 3.31 -10.89
CA VAL A 68 17.34 2.45 -10.16
C VAL A 68 18.75 3.06 -10.24
N PRO A 69 19.44 3.27 -9.11
CA PRO A 69 20.79 3.82 -9.12
C PRO A 69 21.76 2.85 -9.81
N ARG A 70 22.82 3.38 -10.42
CA ARG A 70 23.77 2.60 -11.23
C ARG A 70 24.33 1.38 -10.51
N SER A 71 24.61 1.51 -9.21
CA SER A 71 25.12 0.44 -8.34
C SER A 71 24.18 -0.76 -8.20
N GLU A 72 22.87 -0.54 -8.33
CA GLU A 72 21.85 -1.60 -8.21
C GLU A 72 21.51 -2.27 -9.54
N VAL A 73 22.05 -1.76 -10.66
CA VAL A 73 21.73 -2.30 -11.98
C VAL A 73 22.57 -3.56 -12.24
N GLN A 74 21.90 -4.68 -12.45
CA GLN A 74 22.54 -5.99 -12.55
C GLN A 74 22.87 -6.37 -14.00
N TYR A 75 23.40 -5.44 -14.80
CA TYR A 75 23.73 -5.71 -16.20
C TYR A 75 24.69 -6.91 -16.35
N HIS A 76 25.66 -7.06 -15.45
CA HIS A 76 26.61 -8.18 -15.43
C HIS A 76 25.97 -9.58 -15.30
N LYS A 77 24.71 -9.67 -14.83
CA LYS A 77 23.99 -10.95 -14.70
C LYS A 77 23.29 -11.38 -15.98
N ALA A 78 23.11 -10.46 -16.93
CA ALA A 78 22.50 -10.77 -18.22
C ALA A 78 23.57 -11.21 -19.22
N HIS A 79 23.26 -12.22 -20.04
CA HIS A 79 24.17 -12.73 -21.07
C HIS A 79 24.67 -11.64 -22.04
N ASN A 80 23.82 -10.66 -22.36
CA ASN A 80 24.13 -9.51 -23.21
C ASN A 80 24.17 -8.18 -22.43
N GLY A 81 24.55 -8.23 -21.15
CA GLY A 81 24.54 -7.08 -20.24
C GLY A 81 25.20 -5.81 -20.76
N HIS A 82 26.38 -5.95 -21.37
CA HIS A 82 27.14 -4.83 -21.92
C HIS A 82 26.38 -4.09 -23.03
N GLN A 83 25.76 -4.83 -23.95
CA GLN A 83 24.96 -4.24 -25.03
C GLN A 83 23.72 -3.51 -24.49
N LEU A 84 23.07 -4.09 -23.47
CA LEU A 84 21.92 -3.47 -22.80
C LEU A 84 22.30 -2.19 -22.07
N GLN A 85 23.47 -2.16 -21.43
CA GLN A 85 24.02 -0.95 -20.81
C GLN A 85 24.23 0.14 -21.86
N MET A 86 24.97 -0.15 -22.92
CA MET A 86 25.28 0.82 -23.98
C MET A 86 24.02 1.39 -24.62
N ALA A 87 23.03 0.54 -24.93
CA ALA A 87 21.77 0.99 -25.51
C ALA A 87 20.96 1.91 -24.57
N ASN A 88 20.99 1.66 -23.26
CA ASN A 88 20.33 2.54 -22.29
C ASN A 88 21.06 3.87 -22.13
N ASP A 89 22.39 3.83 -22.05
CA ASP A 89 23.23 5.02 -21.94
C ASP A 89 23.05 5.93 -23.16
N VAL A 90 23.02 5.38 -24.39
CA VAL A 90 22.72 6.12 -25.63
C VAL A 90 21.31 6.74 -25.61
N LYS A 91 20.29 6.01 -25.14
CA LYS A 91 18.93 6.56 -25.03
C LYS A 91 18.86 7.71 -24.02
N GLN A 92 19.58 7.61 -22.91
CA GLN A 92 19.66 8.68 -21.91
C GLN A 92 20.38 9.90 -22.47
N LEU A 93 21.51 9.72 -23.15
CA LEU A 93 22.23 10.81 -23.84
C LEU A 93 21.35 11.50 -24.86
N CYS A 94 20.67 10.75 -25.72
CA CYS A 94 19.71 11.30 -26.69
C CYS A 94 18.57 12.06 -26.00
N ALA A 95 18.06 11.57 -24.87
CA ALA A 95 17.01 12.27 -24.12
C ALA A 95 17.52 13.58 -23.49
N ILE A 96 18.77 13.62 -23.01
CA ILE A 96 19.42 14.82 -22.48
C ILE A 96 19.63 15.84 -23.62
N ASN A 97 20.26 15.42 -24.71
CA ASN A 97 20.56 16.27 -25.87
C ASN A 97 19.29 16.80 -26.55
N LYS A 98 18.17 16.06 -26.49
CA LYS A 98 16.87 16.53 -27.01
C LYS A 98 16.18 17.54 -26.10
N ARG A 99 16.46 17.52 -24.79
CA ARG A 99 15.78 18.39 -23.83
C ARG A 99 16.39 19.79 -23.78
N LEU A 100 17.67 19.94 -24.13
CA LEU A 100 18.40 21.20 -23.99
C LEU A 100 19.34 21.40 -25.17
N SER A 101 19.25 22.54 -25.85
CA SER A 101 20.30 23.00 -26.76
C SER A 101 21.48 23.54 -25.95
N ASP A 102 22.71 23.44 -26.46
CA ASP A 102 23.91 23.91 -25.74
C ASP A 102 23.82 25.38 -25.31
N ALA A 103 23.09 26.20 -26.07
CA ALA A 103 22.78 27.59 -25.72
C ALA A 103 21.86 27.67 -24.49
N GLY A 104 20.77 26.89 -24.46
CA GLY A 104 19.85 26.83 -23.32
C GLY A 104 20.49 26.22 -22.07
N ILE A 105 21.45 25.29 -22.22
CA ILE A 105 22.23 24.78 -21.08
C ILE A 105 23.03 25.91 -20.42
N LYS A 106 23.74 26.72 -21.22
CA LYS A 106 24.58 27.80 -20.70
C LYS A 106 23.79 28.87 -19.95
N GLU A 107 22.57 29.16 -20.41
CA GLU A 107 21.68 30.13 -19.78
C GLU A 107 21.13 29.62 -18.44
N ILE A 108 20.75 28.34 -18.35
CA ILE A 108 20.05 27.78 -17.18
C ILE A 108 21.01 27.33 -16.07
N VAL A 109 22.26 26.97 -16.41
CA VAL A 109 23.27 26.51 -15.45
C VAL A 109 23.53 27.46 -14.26
N PRO A 110 23.68 28.79 -14.42
CA PRO A 110 23.87 29.69 -13.28
C PRO A 110 22.72 29.61 -12.27
N ASP A 111 21.47 29.67 -12.75
CA ASP A 111 20.27 29.59 -11.89
C ASP A 111 20.18 28.26 -11.13
N ILE A 112 20.54 27.15 -11.79
CA ILE A 112 20.59 25.83 -11.15
C ILE A 112 21.61 25.82 -10.00
N ILE A 113 22.77 26.44 -10.20
CA ILE A 113 23.83 26.50 -9.19
C ILE A 113 23.37 27.33 -7.99
N GLU A 114 22.68 28.44 -8.22
CA GLU A 114 22.11 29.28 -7.16
C GLU A 114 21.07 28.53 -6.34
N VAL A 115 20.08 27.91 -6.99
CA VAL A 115 19.06 27.09 -6.32
C VAL A 115 19.70 25.92 -5.55
N ALA A 116 20.77 25.32 -6.06
CA ALA A 116 21.49 24.26 -5.37
C ALA A 116 22.18 24.75 -4.10
N LYS A 117 22.82 25.94 -4.14
CA LYS A 117 23.43 26.58 -2.97
C LYS A 117 22.38 26.90 -1.91
N GLU A 118 21.25 27.48 -2.32
CA GLU A 118 20.13 27.78 -1.42
C GLU A 118 19.61 26.52 -0.72
N ARG A 119 19.34 25.45 -1.48
CA ARG A 119 18.89 24.16 -0.93
C ARG A 119 19.89 23.53 0.02
N ARG A 120 21.19 23.73 -0.19
CA ARG A 120 22.23 23.26 0.73
C ARG A 120 22.17 24.04 2.03
N ILE A 121 22.09 25.37 1.95
CA ILE A 121 21.95 26.25 3.11
C ILE A 121 20.69 25.90 3.90
N GLN A 122 19.54 25.72 3.23
CA GLN A 122 18.28 25.32 3.86
C GLN A 122 18.38 23.97 4.57
N ARG A 123 19.02 22.96 3.95
CA ARG A 123 19.27 21.66 4.60
C ARG A 123 20.13 21.80 5.85
N THR A 124 21.19 22.61 5.78
CA THR A 124 22.05 22.87 6.94
C THR A 124 21.28 23.59 8.06
N ARG A 125 20.53 24.64 7.73
CA ARG A 125 19.66 25.37 8.69
C ARG A 125 18.66 24.44 9.35
N LYS A 126 17.93 23.65 8.55
CA LYS A 126 16.96 22.68 9.05
C LYS A 126 17.61 21.65 9.98
N ALA A 127 18.80 21.14 9.65
CA ALA A 127 19.50 20.22 10.52
C ALA A 127 19.88 20.85 11.87
N VAL A 128 20.26 22.13 11.87
CA VAL A 128 20.53 22.90 13.09
C VAL A 128 19.24 23.10 13.89
N ASP A 129 18.16 23.57 13.25
CA ASP A 129 16.86 23.76 13.91
C ASP A 129 16.30 22.46 14.49
N ASP A 130 16.38 21.36 13.74
CA ASP A 130 15.98 20.02 14.18
C ASP A 130 16.83 19.56 15.37
N SER A 131 18.10 19.97 15.47
CA SER A 131 18.96 19.67 16.61
C SER A 131 18.63 20.52 17.85
N LEU A 132 18.32 21.80 17.67
CA LEU A 132 17.95 22.73 18.75
C LEU A 132 16.57 22.39 19.32
N ASN A 133 15.61 22.07 18.45
CA ASN A 133 14.24 21.72 18.82
C ASN A 133 14.08 20.25 19.23
N LYS A 134 15.15 19.45 19.20
CA LYS A 134 15.12 18.07 19.67
C LYS A 134 14.99 18.06 21.19
N VAL A 135 13.76 18.00 21.69
CA VAL A 135 13.49 17.63 23.08
C VAL A 135 14.16 16.28 23.32
N GLN A 136 15.22 16.24 24.13
CA GLN A 136 15.84 14.98 24.54
C GLN A 136 14.75 14.14 25.22
N LYS A 137 14.34 13.05 24.57
CA LYS A 137 13.43 12.09 25.18
C LYS A 137 14.19 11.40 26.31
N ASN A 138 13.88 11.77 27.55
CA ASN A 138 14.46 11.17 28.73
C ASN A 138 13.78 9.82 29.00
N TYR A 139 14.18 8.80 28.24
CA TYR A 139 13.77 7.42 28.47
C TYR A 139 14.54 6.88 29.68
N GLY A 140 14.10 7.26 30.89
CA GLY A 140 14.58 6.68 32.15
C GLY A 140 16.11 6.63 32.23
N GLY A 141 16.77 7.79 32.13
CA GLY A 141 18.20 7.90 32.44
C GLY A 141 18.52 7.17 33.75
N PHE A 142 19.75 6.62 33.86
CA PHE A 142 20.19 5.71 34.93
C PHE A 142 19.42 5.93 36.24
N ILE A 143 18.48 5.03 36.54
CA ILE A 143 17.65 5.14 37.75
C ILE A 143 18.63 5.07 38.92
N ASN A 144 18.86 6.22 39.56
CA ASN A 144 19.61 6.26 40.80
C ASN A 144 18.74 5.54 41.85
N CYS A 145 19.04 4.27 42.09
CA CYS A 145 18.35 3.40 43.04
C CYS A 145 18.56 3.81 44.51
N ASN A 146 19.23 4.94 44.76
CA ASN A 146 19.52 5.44 46.10
C ASN A 146 18.44 6.39 46.66
N TYR A 147 17.26 6.45 46.03
CA TYR A 147 16.12 7.21 46.56
C TYR A 147 15.15 6.27 47.30
N ASN A 148 15.11 6.39 48.63
CA ASN A 148 14.11 5.80 49.52
C ASN A 148 12.70 6.00 48.95
N GLY A 149 12.02 4.94 48.48
CA GLY A 149 10.66 5.17 47.98
C GLY A 149 9.80 4.03 47.48
N TYR A 150 10.30 2.80 47.27
CA TYR A 150 9.39 1.67 47.01
C TYR A 150 9.11 0.93 48.31
N LYS A 151 8.03 1.31 49.00
CA LYS A 151 7.40 0.41 49.97
C LYS A 151 6.67 -0.64 49.16
N ASP A 152 7.19 -1.86 49.14
CA ASP A 152 6.51 -3.01 48.58
C ASP A 152 5.07 -3.05 49.09
N ILE A 153 4.11 -2.97 48.16
CA ILE A 153 2.69 -3.02 48.49
C ILE A 153 2.42 -4.43 49.01
N LYS A 154 2.37 -4.60 50.33
CA LYS A 154 2.01 -5.87 50.94
C LYS A 154 0.50 -6.09 50.75
N PRO A 155 0.06 -7.21 50.16
CA PRO A 155 -1.36 -7.49 50.01
C PRO A 155 -2.04 -7.61 51.38
N ASN A 156 -3.32 -7.22 51.44
CA ASN A 156 -4.11 -7.12 52.68
C ASN A 156 -4.86 -8.43 53.06
N TRP A 157 -4.56 -9.54 52.40
CA TRP A 157 -5.25 -10.80 52.65
C TRP A 157 -4.78 -11.44 53.96
N LYS A 158 -5.72 -11.95 54.76
CA LYS A 158 -5.41 -12.70 55.98
C LYS A 158 -4.93 -14.10 55.61
N THR A 159 -3.79 -14.51 56.15
CA THR A 159 -3.27 -15.86 55.99
C THR A 159 -4.18 -16.88 56.67
N LEU A 160 -4.31 -18.06 56.07
CA LEU A 160 -5.12 -19.18 56.61
C LEU A 160 -4.43 -19.88 57.78
N PHE A 161 -3.11 -19.74 57.91
CA PHE A 161 -2.32 -20.36 58.96
C PHE A 161 -2.30 -19.46 60.20
N GLU A 162 -2.58 -20.05 61.36
CA GLU A 162 -2.72 -19.33 62.63
C GLU A 162 -1.38 -18.76 63.13
N GLU A 163 -0.28 -19.43 62.77
CA GLU A 163 1.10 -19.04 63.10
C GLU A 163 1.54 -17.71 62.47
N ASP A 164 0.97 -17.39 61.30
CA ASP A 164 1.28 -16.18 60.54
C ASP A 164 0.35 -15.01 60.88
N GLN A 165 -0.65 -15.22 61.74
CA GLN A 165 -1.56 -14.14 62.14
C GLN A 165 -0.89 -13.25 63.20
N PRO A 166 -1.01 -11.91 63.09
CA PRO A 166 -0.45 -11.02 64.10
C PRO A 166 -1.13 -11.28 65.46
N PRO A 167 -0.39 -11.19 66.58
CA PRO A 167 -0.93 -11.50 67.91
C PRO A 167 -2.15 -10.62 68.21
N LYS A 168 -3.23 -11.25 68.68
CA LYS A 168 -4.47 -10.54 69.03
C LYS A 168 -4.15 -9.54 70.14
N LYS A 169 -4.36 -8.24 69.87
CA LYS A 169 -4.16 -7.19 70.87
C LYS A 169 -5.19 -7.36 71.99
N GLU A 170 -4.72 -7.57 73.21
CA GLU A 170 -5.58 -7.66 74.38
C GLU A 170 -6.22 -6.28 74.65
N VAL A 171 -7.55 -6.24 74.65
CA VAL A 171 -8.31 -5.04 74.98
C VAL A 171 -8.36 -4.92 76.50
N LYS A 172 -7.54 -4.03 77.07
CA LYS A 172 -7.61 -3.72 78.50
C LYS A 172 -8.93 -3.02 78.80
N GLN A 173 -9.77 -3.65 79.62
CA GLN A 173 -10.99 -3.03 80.14
C GLN A 173 -10.60 -1.84 81.02
N ARG A 174 -11.15 -0.66 80.72
CA ARG A 174 -10.96 0.53 81.57
C ARG A 174 -11.83 0.37 82.82
N VAL A 175 -11.19 0.18 83.96
CA VAL A 175 -11.84 0.24 85.27
C VAL A 175 -11.99 1.72 85.63
N TYR A 176 -13.22 2.17 85.87
CA TYR A 176 -13.51 3.50 86.40
C TYR A 176 -13.70 3.41 87.91
N TYR A 177 -12.99 4.24 88.67
CA TYR A 177 -13.28 4.47 90.09
C TYR A 177 -13.99 5.81 90.22
N TYR A 178 -15.06 5.82 91.02
CA TYR A 178 -15.93 6.95 91.33
C TYR A 178 -15.24 7.98 92.23
#